data_AF-A0A317VK37-F1
#
_entry.id   AF-A0A317VK37-F1
#
_cell.length_a   1.000
_cell.length_b   1.000
_cell.length_c   1.000
_cell.angle_alpha   90.00
_cell.angle_beta   90.00
_cell.angle_gamma   90.00
#
_symmetry.space_group_name_H-M   'P 1'
#
loop_
_entity.id
_entity.type
_entity.pdbx_description
1 polymer ?
#
loop_
_entity_poly.entity_id
_entity_poly.type
_entity_poly.pdbx_seq_one_letter_code
_entity_poly.pdbx_strand_id
1 'polypeptide(L)'
;MIPWHLDPDYLGGEIPFPQPAGPELARLVYKTIYGRDFHPGDAVVRDEYLGWVVGKFPDRVIDYYGVTFDYLVPVEEGFNPEVLQVNIIEVEDDGGVYANEWLLFEVDPREFVGKKVLAVPRCCQKRKGTQDRWRVNALVDRRVHGYESLKGPEEFK
;
A
#
# COMPACT_ATOMS: atom_id res chain seq x y z
N MET A 1 -8.32 -9.18 -19.54
CA MET A 1 -7.53 -8.21 -18.76
C MET A 1 -6.84 -9.02 -17.68
N ILE A 2 -5.51 -9.13 -17.72
CA ILE A 2 -4.76 -9.90 -16.70
C ILE A 2 -4.89 -9.13 -15.38
N PRO A 3 -5.30 -9.76 -14.26
CA PRO A 3 -5.33 -9.09 -12.98
C PRO A 3 -3.91 -8.64 -12.60
N TRP A 4 -3.73 -7.35 -12.31
CA TRP A 4 -2.46 -6.81 -11.80
C TRP A 4 -2.17 -7.24 -10.35
N HIS A 5 -3.16 -7.90 -9.72
CA HIS A 5 -3.05 -8.60 -8.44
C HIS A 5 -3.21 -10.09 -8.72
N LEU A 6 -2.15 -10.87 -8.53
CA LEU A 6 -2.31 -12.31 -8.41
C LEU A 6 -2.67 -12.60 -6.94
N ASP A 7 -3.84 -13.21 -6.77
CA ASP A 7 -4.38 -13.69 -5.50
C ASP A 7 -3.34 -14.60 -4.80
N PRO A 8 -3.20 -14.62 -3.46
CA PRO A 8 -2.41 -15.64 -2.74
C PRO A 8 -2.60 -17.09 -3.25
N ASP A 9 -3.75 -17.41 -3.84
CA ASP A 9 -4.01 -18.67 -4.56
C ASP A 9 -2.97 -18.98 -5.66
N TYR A 10 -2.39 -17.97 -6.32
CA TYR A 10 -1.34 -18.13 -7.33
C TYR A 10 0.05 -18.45 -6.74
N LEU A 11 0.28 -18.15 -5.46
CA LEU A 11 1.53 -18.43 -4.76
C LEU A 11 1.49 -19.75 -3.97
N GLY A 12 0.35 -20.43 -3.95
CA GLY A 12 0.19 -21.76 -3.35
C GLY A 12 0.15 -21.77 -1.82
N GLY A 13 -0.23 -20.67 -1.18
CA GLY A 13 -0.37 -20.60 0.27
C GLY A 13 -0.93 -19.27 0.78
N GLU A 14 -1.45 -19.31 2.01
CA GLU A 14 -1.88 -18.11 2.72
C GLU A 14 -0.67 -17.20 3.00
N ILE A 15 -0.71 -15.97 2.51
CA ILE A 15 0.26 -14.93 2.92
C ILE A 15 -0.11 -14.55 4.36
N PRO A 16 0.83 -14.66 5.33
CA PRO A 16 0.55 -14.31 6.71
C PRO A 16 0.16 -12.84 6.81
N PHE A 17 -0.88 -12.54 7.59
CA PHE A 17 -1.35 -11.18 7.81
C PHE A 17 -1.40 -10.84 9.31
N PRO A 18 -0.88 -9.67 9.72
CA PRO A 18 -0.06 -8.77 8.91
C PRO A 18 1.30 -9.41 8.57
N GLN A 19 1.94 -9.01 7.47
CA GLN A 19 3.32 -9.38 7.21
C GLN A 19 4.25 -8.65 8.19
N PRO A 20 5.44 -9.18 8.51
CA PRO A 20 6.33 -8.57 9.49
C PRO A 20 6.70 -7.10 9.22
N ALA A 21 6.73 -6.70 7.94
CA ALA A 21 7.04 -5.33 7.54
C ALA A 21 5.88 -4.34 7.79
N GLY A 22 4.62 -4.78 7.71
CA GLY A 22 3.45 -3.91 7.81
C GLY A 22 3.38 -3.13 9.13
N PRO A 23 3.44 -3.80 10.29
CA PRO A 23 3.40 -3.12 11.60
C PRO A 23 4.59 -2.19 11.82
N GLU A 24 5.78 -2.55 11.34
CA GLU A 24 6.97 -1.68 11.47
C GLU A 24 6.86 -0.43 10.60
N LEU A 25 6.31 -0.55 9.39
CA LEU A 25 6.01 0.60 8.53
C LEU A 25 4.95 1.50 9.16
N ALA A 26 3.85 0.93 9.66
CA ALA A 26 2.81 1.68 10.36
C ALA A 26 3.38 2.46 11.56
N ARG A 27 4.23 1.80 12.37
CA ARG A 27 4.94 2.41 13.51
C ARG A 27 5.85 3.56 13.08
N LEU A 28 6.67 3.36 12.04
CA LEU A 28 7.61 4.36 11.54
C LEU A 28 6.85 5.59 11.01
N VAL A 29 5.79 5.37 10.23
CA VAL A 29 4.99 6.44 9.64
C VAL A 29 4.25 7.21 10.71
N TYR A 30 3.64 6.51 11.67
CA TYR A 30 2.96 7.13 12.80
C TYR A 30 3.91 8.05 13.59
N LYS A 31 5.09 7.55 13.95
CA LYS A 31 6.11 8.35 14.64
C LYS A 31 6.56 9.56 13.83
N THR A 32 6.70 9.39 12.51
CA THR A 32 7.12 10.46 11.60
C THR A 32 6.08 11.57 11.47
N ILE A 33 4.79 11.22 11.36
CA ILE A 33 3.72 12.20 11.18
C ILE A 33 3.41 12.93 12.48
N TYR A 34 3.29 12.19 13.58
CA TYR A 34 2.80 12.74 14.85
C TYR A 34 3.91 13.19 15.81
N GLY A 35 5.16 12.84 15.53
CA GLY A 35 6.30 13.16 16.40
C GLY A 35 6.19 12.57 17.80
N ARG A 36 5.35 11.54 18.00
CA ARG A 36 5.08 10.90 19.29
C ARG A 36 5.40 9.42 19.26
N ASP A 37 5.63 8.86 20.43
CA ASP A 37 5.85 7.42 20.55
C ASP A 37 4.57 6.63 20.28
N PHE A 38 4.77 5.45 19.71
CA PHE A 38 3.72 4.56 19.25
C PHE A 38 3.24 3.65 20.39
N HIS A 39 1.92 3.54 20.57
CA HIS A 39 1.28 2.57 21.45
C HIS A 39 0.50 1.53 20.64
N PRO A 40 0.36 0.28 21.13
CA PRO A 40 -0.49 -0.71 20.48
C PRO A 40 -1.91 -0.17 20.25
N GLY A 41 -2.37 -0.20 19.00
CA GLY A 41 -3.68 0.33 18.58
C GLY A 41 -3.62 1.70 17.90
N ASP A 42 -2.49 2.41 17.98
CA ASP A 42 -2.33 3.74 17.40
C ASP A 42 -2.31 3.75 15.85
N ALA A 43 -1.82 2.67 15.24
CA ALA A 43 -1.89 2.45 13.80
C ALA A 43 -2.02 0.95 13.52
N VAL A 44 -3.25 0.49 13.34
CA VAL A 44 -3.57 -0.92 13.07
C VAL A 44 -3.49 -1.17 11.57
N VAL A 45 -2.69 -2.16 11.14
CA VAL A 45 -2.65 -2.59 9.73
C VAL A 45 -4.02 -3.17 9.36
N ARG A 46 -4.59 -2.63 8.29
CA ARG A 46 -5.92 -2.96 7.75
C ARG A 46 -5.86 -3.80 6.49
N ASP A 47 -4.88 -3.54 5.63
CA ASP A 47 -4.66 -4.35 4.43
C ASP A 47 -3.21 -4.24 3.95
N GLU A 48 -2.82 -5.24 3.17
CA GLU A 48 -1.51 -5.36 2.54
C GLU A 48 -1.66 -6.04 1.18
N TYR A 49 -0.93 -5.55 0.19
CA TYR A 49 -0.95 -6.15 -1.14
C TYR A 49 0.34 -5.92 -1.92
N LEU A 50 0.62 -6.84 -2.84
CA LEU A 50 1.77 -6.80 -3.74
C LEU A 50 1.28 -6.46 -5.15
N GLY A 51 1.87 -5.43 -5.75
CA GLY A 51 1.88 -5.21 -7.18
C GLY A 51 3.06 -5.93 -7.80
N TRP A 52 2.84 -6.69 -8.86
CA TRP A 52 3.89 -7.49 -9.51
C TRP A 52 4.27 -6.89 -10.87
N VAL A 53 5.53 -7.06 -11.27
CA VAL A 53 6.00 -6.68 -12.61
C VAL A 53 5.41 -7.67 -13.63
N VAL A 54 4.49 -7.19 -14.47
CA VAL A 54 3.88 -8.02 -15.53
C VAL A 54 4.96 -8.39 -16.55
N GLY A 55 5.18 -9.70 -16.73
CA GLY A 55 6.14 -10.25 -17.70
C GLY A 55 7.43 -10.82 -17.11
N LYS A 56 7.68 -10.66 -15.80
CA LYS A 56 8.85 -11.25 -15.11
C LYS A 56 8.56 -12.56 -14.38
N PHE A 57 7.67 -13.38 -14.95
CA PHE A 57 7.48 -14.76 -14.48
C PHE A 57 8.63 -15.63 -15.01
N PRO A 58 9.28 -16.48 -14.18
CA PRO A 58 8.90 -16.90 -12.83
C PRO A 58 9.61 -16.14 -11.70
N ASP A 59 10.34 -15.06 -11.99
CA ASP A 59 11.29 -14.43 -11.08
C ASP A 59 10.65 -13.68 -9.89
N ARG A 60 9.32 -13.73 -9.72
CA ARG A 60 8.55 -13.19 -8.58
C ARG A 60 9.06 -11.80 -8.18
N VAL A 61 9.19 -10.91 -9.15
CA VAL A 61 9.62 -9.52 -8.92
C VAL A 61 8.39 -8.66 -8.63
N ILE A 62 8.38 -8.06 -7.44
CA ILE A 62 7.36 -7.11 -7.04
C ILE A 62 7.70 -5.73 -7.64
N ASP A 63 6.70 -5.05 -8.16
CA ASP A 63 6.78 -3.66 -8.64
C ASP A 63 6.62 -2.70 -7.45
N TYR A 64 5.67 -3.01 -6.56
CA TYR A 64 5.48 -2.27 -5.32
C TYR A 64 4.74 -3.08 -4.25
N TYR A 65 4.92 -2.71 -2.98
CA TYR A 65 4.19 -3.26 -1.83
C TYR A 65 3.39 -2.16 -1.14
N GLY A 66 2.07 -2.33 -1.05
CA GLY A 66 1.17 -1.38 -0.40
C GLY A 66 0.78 -1.86 1.00
N VAL A 67 0.86 -0.96 1.98
CA VAL A 67 0.34 -1.16 3.35
C VAL A 67 -0.65 -0.05 3.69
N THR A 68 -1.74 -0.46 4.30
CA THR A 68 -2.92 0.34 4.64
C THR A 68 -3.12 0.20 6.15
N PHE A 69 -3.06 1.29 6.92
CA PHE A 69 -3.25 1.28 8.38
C PHE A 69 -4.15 2.43 8.86
N ASP A 70 -4.78 2.25 10.04
CA ASP A 70 -5.55 3.33 10.67
C ASP A 70 -4.65 4.54 10.92
N TYR A 71 -5.05 5.66 10.34
CA TYR A 71 -4.60 6.99 10.73
C TYR A 71 -5.64 7.56 11.72
N LEU A 72 -5.29 8.53 12.58
CA LEU A 72 -6.27 9.17 13.46
C LEU A 72 -7.30 9.93 12.61
N VAL A 73 -8.31 9.23 12.11
CA VAL A 73 -9.53 9.82 11.60
C VAL A 73 -10.27 10.33 12.84
N PRO A 74 -10.55 11.63 12.96
CA PRO A 74 -11.46 12.11 13.99
C PRO A 74 -12.76 11.30 13.91
N VAL A 75 -13.24 10.78 15.04
CA VAL A 75 -14.47 9.95 15.12
C VAL A 75 -15.68 10.67 14.49
N GLU A 76 -15.62 12.00 14.44
CA GLU A 76 -16.61 12.92 13.90
C GLU A 76 -16.66 12.94 12.36
N GLU A 77 -15.63 12.45 11.66
CA GLU A 77 -15.53 12.47 10.19
C GLU A 77 -16.08 11.20 9.49
N GLY A 78 -16.69 10.29 10.26
CA GLY A 78 -17.46 9.16 9.74
C GLY A 78 -16.69 7.84 9.57
N PHE A 79 -17.43 6.77 9.27
CA PHE A 79 -16.96 5.37 9.20
C PHE A 79 -16.02 5.04 8.04
N ASN A 80 -15.59 6.03 7.26
CA ASN A 80 -14.62 5.79 6.20
C ASN A 80 -13.22 5.89 6.82
N PRO A 81 -12.44 4.80 6.89
CA PRO A 81 -11.09 4.92 7.36
C PRO A 81 -10.33 5.81 6.37
N GLU A 82 -9.83 6.97 6.81
CA GLU A 82 -8.73 7.63 6.10
C GLU A 82 -7.51 6.74 6.27
N VAL A 83 -7.42 5.71 5.45
CA VAL A 83 -6.26 4.87 5.51
C VAL A 83 -5.11 5.59 4.84
N LEU A 84 -4.05 5.81 5.62
CA LEU A 84 -2.77 6.15 5.02
C LEU A 84 -2.21 4.92 4.32
N GLN A 85 -2.14 5.00 3.00
CA GLN A 85 -1.46 4.02 2.17
C GLN A 85 -0.02 4.45 1.92
N VAL A 86 0.92 3.56 2.20
CA VAL A 86 2.33 3.71 1.85
C VAL A 86 2.71 2.62 0.87
N ASN A 87 3.33 3.00 -0.25
CA ASN A 87 3.89 2.06 -1.22
C ASN A 87 5.40 2.03 -1.09
N ILE A 88 5.96 0.83 -0.98
CA ILE A 88 7.38 0.60 -1.26
C ILE A 88 7.53 0.45 -2.77
N ILE A 89 8.36 1.27 -3.40
CA ILE A 89 8.61 1.27 -4.84
C ILE A 89 9.99 0.68 -5.11
N GLU A 90 10.05 -0.30 -6.01
CA GLU A 90 11.31 -0.84 -6.53
C GLU A 90 11.99 0.20 -7.44
N VAL A 91 13.30 0.41 -7.28
CA VAL A 91 14.06 1.44 -8.01
C VAL A 91 15.30 0.86 -8.70
N GLU A 92 15.79 -0.30 -8.27
CA GLU A 92 17.05 -0.86 -8.75
C GLU A 92 16.92 -1.53 -10.11
N ASP A 93 15.78 -2.16 -10.38
CA ASP A 93 15.54 -2.99 -11.56
C ASP A 93 15.43 -2.15 -12.85
N ASP A 94 14.82 -0.97 -12.76
CA ASP A 94 14.61 -0.07 -13.89
C ASP A 94 15.43 1.23 -13.83
N GLY A 95 16.26 1.39 -12.79
CA GLY A 95 17.00 2.63 -12.56
C GLY A 95 16.09 3.83 -12.25
N GLY A 96 15.00 3.60 -11.52
CA GLY A 96 14.04 4.61 -11.06
C GLY A 96 13.17 5.21 -12.15
N VAL A 97 13.02 4.54 -13.30
CA VAL A 97 12.17 5.01 -14.41
C VAL A 97 10.72 5.12 -13.94
N TYR A 98 10.18 4.07 -13.32
CA TYR A 98 8.84 4.05 -12.76
C TYR A 98 8.66 5.12 -11.68
N ALA A 99 9.61 5.23 -10.77
CA ALA A 99 9.57 6.21 -9.69
C ALA A 99 9.48 7.65 -10.25
N ASN A 100 10.34 8.02 -11.20
CA ASN A 100 10.33 9.36 -11.78
C ASN A 100 9.12 9.61 -12.69
N GLU A 101 8.58 8.56 -13.32
CA GLU A 101 7.33 8.65 -14.08
C GLU A 101 6.14 8.92 -13.15
N TRP A 102 6.02 8.20 -12.03
CA TRP A 102 4.78 8.17 -11.24
C TRP A 102 4.82 8.97 -9.93
N LEU A 103 5.97 9.50 -9.50
CA LEU A 103 6.08 10.33 -8.30
C LEU A 103 5.99 11.82 -8.61
N LEU A 104 5.55 12.59 -7.61
CA LEU A 104 5.49 14.06 -7.65
C LEU A 104 6.84 14.73 -7.37
N PHE A 105 7.88 13.93 -7.08
CA PHE A 105 9.24 14.37 -6.83
C PHE A 105 10.24 13.50 -7.58
N GLU A 106 11.42 14.05 -7.86
CA GLU A 106 12.50 13.34 -8.55
C GLU A 106 13.19 12.36 -7.58
N VAL A 107 13.52 11.17 -8.09
CA VAL A 107 14.24 10.12 -7.36
C VAL A 107 15.56 9.86 -8.05
N ASP A 108 16.67 10.03 -7.33
CA ASP A 108 17.99 9.56 -7.77
C ASP A 108 18.18 8.09 -7.34
N PRO A 109 18.20 7.13 -8.27
CA PRO A 109 18.36 5.71 -7.96
C PRO A 109 19.63 5.41 -7.15
N ARG A 110 20.69 6.19 -7.35
CA ARG A 110 22.00 5.98 -6.69
C ARG A 110 21.93 6.16 -5.18
N GLU A 111 20.91 6.84 -4.67
CA GLU A 111 20.67 6.98 -3.23
C GLU A 111 20.02 5.74 -2.60
N PHE A 112 19.37 4.91 -3.41
CA PHE A 112 18.56 3.78 -2.96
C PHE A 112 19.23 2.44 -3.23
N VAL A 113 19.85 2.27 -4.41
CA VAL A 113 20.46 1.01 -4.85
C VAL A 113 21.44 0.47 -3.79
N GLY A 114 21.12 -0.70 -3.23
CA GLY A 114 21.86 -1.40 -2.19
C GLY A 114 21.95 -0.68 -0.84
N LYS A 115 21.17 0.38 -0.63
CA LYS A 115 21.33 1.32 0.51
C LYS A 115 20.03 1.56 1.28
N LYS A 116 18.93 1.83 0.59
CA LYS A 116 17.68 2.31 1.19
C LYS A 116 16.47 1.80 0.42
N VAL A 117 15.35 1.67 1.12
CA VAL A 117 14.05 1.38 0.53
C VAL A 117 13.30 2.69 0.29
N LEU A 118 12.75 2.86 -0.90
CA LEU A 118 11.89 4.00 -1.23
C LEU A 118 10.45 3.70 -0.79
N ALA A 119 10.05 4.21 0.38
CA ALA A 119 8.68 4.15 0.88
C ALA A 119 7.98 5.50 0.67
N VAL A 120 6.86 5.50 -0.05
CA VAL A 120 6.21 6.73 -0.52
C VAL A 120 4.73 6.75 -0.14
N PRO A 121 4.28 7.77 0.62
CA PRO A 121 2.85 7.99 0.86
C PRO A 121 2.10 8.15 -0.46
N ARG A 122 0.86 7.64 -0.51
CA ARG A 122 0.03 7.70 -1.72
C ARG A 122 -0.18 9.11 -2.26
N CYS A 123 -0.24 10.13 -1.39
CA CYS A 123 -0.40 11.53 -1.77
C CYS A 123 0.78 12.09 -2.60
N CYS A 124 1.94 11.45 -2.56
CA CYS A 124 3.12 11.88 -3.31
C CYS A 124 3.21 11.25 -4.73
N GLN A 125 2.18 10.52 -5.18
CA GLN A 125 2.16 9.83 -6.47
C GLN A 125 1.19 10.53 -7.45
N LYS A 126 1.58 10.65 -8.73
CA LYS A 126 0.83 11.33 -9.81
C LYS A 126 -0.52 10.69 -10.12
N ARG A 127 -0.73 9.43 -9.77
CA ARG A 127 -2.04 8.79 -9.91
C ARG A 127 -3.04 9.65 -9.11
N LYS A 128 -3.98 10.30 -9.80
CA LYS A 128 -5.11 11.02 -9.17
C LYS A 128 -6.37 10.23 -9.43
N GLY A 129 -7.18 9.98 -8.41
CA GLY A 129 -8.55 9.52 -8.65
C GLY A 129 -9.28 9.09 -7.40
N THR A 130 -10.50 9.59 -7.25
CA THR A 130 -11.58 9.05 -6.40
C THR A 130 -11.75 7.52 -6.50
N GLN A 131 -11.32 6.91 -7.63
CA GLN A 131 -11.23 5.46 -7.79
C GLN A 131 -10.27 4.79 -6.81
N ASP A 132 -9.19 5.44 -6.41
CA ASP A 132 -8.22 4.84 -5.50
C ASP A 132 -8.69 4.87 -4.04
N ARG A 133 -9.44 5.91 -3.63
CA ARG A 133 -10.09 5.92 -2.30
C ARG A 133 -11.09 4.78 -2.17
N TRP A 134 -11.97 4.64 -3.17
CA TRP A 134 -12.91 3.52 -3.21
C TRP A 134 -12.16 2.18 -3.21
N ARG A 135 -11.12 2.02 -4.04
CA ARG A 135 -10.34 0.77 -4.11
C ARG A 135 -9.70 0.42 -2.78
N VAL A 136 -9.04 1.36 -2.10
CA VAL A 136 -8.41 1.10 -0.80
C VAL A 136 -9.46 0.64 0.21
N ASN A 137 -10.60 1.34 0.29
CA ASN A 137 -11.68 0.97 1.21
C ASN A 137 -12.31 -0.39 0.85
N ALA A 138 -12.52 -0.66 -0.44
CA ALA A 138 -13.05 -1.93 -0.92
C ALA A 138 -12.08 -3.10 -0.65
N LEU A 139 -10.77 -2.88 -0.72
CA LEU A 139 -9.76 -3.90 -0.43
C LEU A 139 -9.71 -4.23 1.07
N VAL A 140 -9.80 -3.22 1.94
CA VAL A 140 -9.95 -3.39 3.39
C VAL A 140 -11.24 -4.15 3.70
N ASP A 141 -12.36 -3.72 3.13
CA ASP A 141 -13.67 -4.36 3.32
C ASP A 141 -13.64 -5.83 2.87
N ARG A 142 -13.04 -6.11 1.70
CA ARG A 142 -12.84 -7.47 1.19
C ARG A 142 -12.05 -8.35 2.15
N ARG A 143 -11.01 -7.82 2.81
CA ARG A 143 -10.23 -8.61 3.79
C ARG A 143 -11.07 -8.98 5.02
N VAL A 144 -11.97 -8.09 5.45
CA VAL A 144 -12.81 -8.30 6.63
C VAL A 144 -14.01 -9.20 6.31
N HIS A 145 -14.63 -9.03 5.15
CA HIS A 145 -15.94 -9.61 4.83
C HIS A 145 -15.94 -10.64 3.68
N GLY A 146 -14.81 -10.85 2.99
CA GLY A 146 -14.68 -11.82 1.89
C GLY A 146 -15.26 -11.36 0.54
N TYR A 147 -15.01 -12.14 -0.51
CA TYR A 147 -15.26 -11.79 -1.93
C TYR A 147 -16.74 -11.53 -2.28
N GLU A 148 -17.70 -12.13 -1.56
CA GLU A 148 -19.12 -12.09 -1.92
C GLU A 148 -19.81 -10.75 -1.61
N SER A 149 -19.10 -9.81 -0.97
CA SER A 149 -19.68 -8.57 -0.42
C SER A 149 -19.10 -7.27 -1.00
N LEU A 150 -18.30 -7.33 -2.08
CA LEU A 150 -17.64 -6.15 -2.67
C LEU A 150 -18.65 -5.05 -3.07
N LYS A 151 -18.73 -4.02 -2.23
CA LYS A 151 -19.64 -2.88 -2.41
C LYS A 151 -19.18 -1.96 -3.55
N GLY A 152 -20.16 -1.48 -4.33
CA GLY A 152 -19.90 -0.60 -5.48
C GLY A 152 -19.39 0.79 -5.09
N PRO A 153 -18.82 1.56 -6.05
CA PRO A 153 -18.33 2.93 -5.82
C PRO A 153 -19.37 3.90 -5.23
N GLU A 154 -20.65 3.62 -5.46
CA GLU A 154 -21.78 4.42 -4.99
C GLU A 154 -21.97 4.34 -3.46
N GLU A 155 -21.50 3.26 -2.82
CA GLU A 155 -21.75 2.97 -1.40
C GLU A 155 -20.67 3.52 -0.45
N PHE A 156 -19.57 4.05 -0.99
CA PHE A 156 -18.46 4.66 -0.24
C PHE A 156 -18.35 6.18 -0.46
N LYS A 157 -19.47 6.82 -0.82
CA LYS A 157 -19.57 8.28 -1.00
C LYS A 157 -19.48 9.01 0.33
#